data_AF-A0A7X5RCP3-F1
#
_entry.id   AF-A0A7X5RCP3-F1
#
_cell.length_a   1.000
_cell.length_b   1.000
_cell.length_c   1.000
_cell.angle_alpha   90.00
_cell.angle_beta   90.00
_cell.angle_gamma   90.00
#
_symmetry.space_group_name_H-M   'P 1'
#
loop_
_entity.id
_entity.type
_entity.pdbx_description
1 polymer ?
#
loop_
_entity_poly.entity_id
_entity_poly.type
_entity_poly.pdbx_seq_one_letter_code
_entity_poly.pdbx_strand_id
1 'polypeptide(L)'
;MDEWGHNIGQKLMGSIYEAVHAICNHLFGFLFYYLNHQVKWAQSELKQPIAEWNENVFVLIRDIVAKDVCIPIAAAFITFIFCYEIIQLLQDENRMRNITKQTLFVTIMKFSVCGVICAKSFDIVMGFYEIGTKAVTILGDRTNGELNKELLTFDEILPPTIEEYQLVHVFQIIGDLLLIVCAIIIVVVLSAIIYVRVTIWFLEFLIYASMAPIPFSTFNNKEWAQVGMNYTRKMLALSFEGFFMLLMLAMYGFITGGLTAGRDFIETLTMLLGTGVALIMLMGKAGSISASIFNAH
;
A
#
# COMPACT_ATOMS: atom_id res chain seq x y z
N MET A 1 57.95 6.91 -32.79
CA MET A 1 57.45 5.92 -31.80
C MET A 1 56.21 6.44 -31.07
N ASP A 2 55.97 7.76 -31.05
CA ASP A 2 54.87 8.38 -30.32
C ASP A 2 53.48 8.16 -30.95
N GLU A 3 53.35 8.14 -32.28
CA GLU A 3 52.07 7.84 -32.96
C GLU A 3 51.59 6.39 -32.77
N TRP A 4 52.50 5.42 -32.79
CA TRP A 4 52.14 4.01 -32.65
C TRP A 4 51.68 3.67 -31.22
N GLY A 5 52.37 4.22 -30.22
CA GLY A 5 51.97 4.11 -28.81
C GLY A 5 50.63 4.82 -28.53
N HIS A 6 50.41 5.98 -29.12
CA HIS A 6 49.14 6.71 -29.01
C HIS A 6 47.97 5.92 -29.64
N ASN A 7 48.17 5.33 -30.82
CA ASN A 7 47.12 4.57 -31.52
C ASN A 7 46.75 3.26 -30.79
N ILE A 8 47.72 2.58 -30.16
CA ILE A 8 47.44 1.42 -29.30
C ILE A 8 46.74 1.84 -28.02
N GLY A 9 47.17 2.94 -27.38
CA GLY A 9 46.54 3.49 -26.20
C GLY A 9 45.07 3.85 -26.45
N GLN A 10 44.78 4.52 -27.57
CA GLN A 10 43.42 4.86 -27.99
C GLN A 10 42.55 3.61 -28.20
N LYS A 11 43.06 2.59 -28.90
CA LYS A 11 42.32 1.33 -29.10
C LYS A 11 42.05 0.58 -27.80
N LEU A 12 43.00 0.55 -26.87
CA LEU A 12 42.83 -0.09 -25.56
C LEU A 12 41.82 0.65 -24.71
N MET A 13 41.95 1.98 -24.61
CA MET A 13 41.02 2.82 -23.85
C MET A 13 39.59 2.76 -24.43
N GLY A 14 39.46 2.79 -25.75
CA GLY A 14 38.18 2.62 -26.44
C GLY A 14 37.54 1.27 -26.17
N SER A 15 38.30 0.17 -26.28
CA SER A 15 37.79 -1.18 -25.99
C SER A 15 37.33 -1.35 -24.54
N ILE A 16 38.06 -0.77 -23.57
CA ILE A 16 37.65 -0.79 -22.15
C ILE A 16 36.38 0.04 -21.97
N TYR A 17 36.34 1.25 -22.53
CA TYR A 17 35.20 2.15 -22.42
C TYR A 17 33.93 1.51 -22.98
N GLU A 18 33.97 0.99 -24.21
CA GLU A 18 32.82 0.33 -24.86
C GLU A 18 32.33 -0.90 -24.09
N ALA A 19 33.26 -1.70 -23.55
CA ALA A 19 32.90 -2.86 -22.75
C ALA A 19 32.21 -2.48 -21.43
N VAL A 20 32.73 -1.47 -20.72
CA VAL A 20 32.13 -0.97 -19.48
C VAL A 20 30.79 -0.27 -19.78
N HIS A 21 30.70 0.47 -20.88
CA HIS A 21 29.46 1.12 -21.33
C HIS A 21 28.34 0.10 -21.55
N ALA A 22 28.63 -1.00 -22.26
CA ALA A 22 27.66 -2.07 -22.48
C ALA A 22 27.17 -2.69 -21.15
N ILE A 23 28.07 -2.88 -20.18
CA ILE A 23 27.71 -3.38 -18.84
C ILE A 23 26.83 -2.35 -18.11
N CYS A 24 27.21 -1.08 -18.10
CA CYS A 24 26.43 -0.01 -17.48
C CYS A 24 25.03 0.09 -18.08
N ASN A 25 24.90 0.07 -19.41
CA ASN A 25 23.61 0.11 -20.09
C ASN A 25 22.73 -1.09 -19.71
N HIS A 26 23.31 -2.29 -19.64
CA HIS A 26 22.58 -3.48 -19.20
C HIS A 26 22.10 -3.37 -17.74
N LEU A 27 22.98 -2.94 -16.83
CA LEU A 27 22.66 -2.78 -15.40
C LEU A 27 21.64 -1.66 -15.15
N PHE A 28 21.76 -0.55 -15.87
CA PHE A 28 20.79 0.54 -15.83
C PHE A 28 19.43 0.06 -16.32
N GLY A 29 19.37 -0.67 -17.43
CA GLY A 29 18.15 -1.31 -17.91
C GLY A 29 17.54 -2.29 -16.90
N PHE A 30 18.36 -3.07 -16.20
CA PHE A 30 17.92 -3.96 -15.14
C PHE A 30 17.28 -3.21 -13.96
N LEU A 31 17.82 -2.05 -13.59
CA LEU A 31 17.27 -1.20 -12.52
C LEU A 31 15.82 -0.77 -12.83
N PHE A 32 15.56 -0.24 -14.03
CA PHE A 32 14.20 0.13 -14.45
C PHE A 32 13.28 -1.07 -14.57
N TYR A 33 13.78 -2.18 -15.11
CA TYR A 33 13.00 -3.42 -15.19
C TYR A 33 12.54 -3.87 -13.80
N TYR A 34 13.43 -3.87 -12.81
CA TYR A 34 13.12 -4.34 -11.47
C TYR A 34 12.14 -3.42 -10.74
N LEU A 35 12.31 -2.09 -10.85
CA LEU A 35 11.35 -1.12 -10.31
C LEU A 35 9.96 -1.28 -10.96
N ASN A 36 9.90 -1.36 -12.29
CA ASN A 36 8.65 -1.57 -13.00
C ASN A 36 7.98 -2.88 -12.62
N HIS A 37 8.76 -3.95 -12.47
CA HIS A 37 8.25 -5.24 -12.02
C HIS A 37 7.58 -5.12 -10.64
N GLN A 38 8.21 -4.40 -9.71
CA GLN A 38 7.62 -4.20 -8.38
C GLN A 38 6.40 -3.30 -8.35
N VAL A 39 6.40 -2.22 -9.14
CA VAL A 39 5.20 -1.38 -9.26
C VAL A 39 4.05 -2.20 -9.83
N LYS A 40 4.27 -2.97 -10.89
CA LYS A 40 3.25 -3.85 -11.49
C LYS A 40 2.76 -4.92 -10.52
N TRP A 41 3.68 -5.53 -9.77
CA TRP A 41 3.32 -6.50 -8.73
C TRP A 41 2.41 -5.84 -7.68
N ALA A 42 2.82 -4.70 -7.10
CA ALA A 42 2.02 -4.02 -6.09
C ALA A 42 0.64 -3.60 -6.64
N GLN A 43 0.57 -3.12 -7.88
CA GLN A 43 -0.70 -2.80 -8.55
C GLN A 43 -1.61 -4.02 -8.68
N SER A 44 -1.06 -5.17 -9.06
CA SER A 44 -1.82 -6.41 -9.18
C SER A 44 -2.36 -6.88 -7.82
N GLU A 45 -1.50 -6.88 -6.80
CA GLU A 45 -1.88 -7.29 -5.45
C GLU A 45 -2.98 -6.40 -4.88
N LEU A 46 -2.86 -5.06 -5.00
CA LEU A 46 -3.84 -4.14 -4.44
C LEU A 46 -5.23 -4.25 -5.11
N LYS A 47 -5.30 -4.76 -6.34
CA LYS A 47 -6.57 -4.95 -7.09
C LYS A 47 -7.28 -6.27 -6.75
N GLN A 48 -6.60 -7.23 -6.15
CA GLN A 48 -7.19 -8.55 -5.93
C GLN A 48 -8.18 -8.55 -4.74
N PRO A 49 -9.15 -9.46 -4.71
CA PRO A 49 -9.99 -9.69 -3.53
C PRO A 49 -9.17 -10.17 -2.33
N ILE A 50 -9.53 -9.74 -1.11
CA ILE A 50 -8.83 -10.13 0.13
C ILE A 50 -8.75 -11.64 0.36
N ALA A 51 -9.75 -12.39 -0.11
CA ALA A 51 -9.80 -13.84 0.00
C ALA A 51 -8.76 -14.54 -0.89
N GLU A 52 -8.38 -13.91 -2.01
CA GLU A 52 -7.43 -14.47 -2.98
C GLU A 52 -5.96 -14.18 -2.58
N TRP A 53 -5.72 -13.15 -1.76
CA TRP A 53 -4.38 -12.84 -1.27
C TRP A 53 -3.76 -14.02 -0.49
N ASN A 54 -4.53 -14.62 0.43
CA ASN A 54 -4.14 -15.85 1.09
C ASN A 54 -5.36 -16.61 1.63
N GLU A 55 -5.79 -17.64 0.90
CA GLU A 55 -6.99 -18.41 1.25
C GLU A 55 -6.91 -19.04 2.64
N ASN A 56 -5.76 -19.59 3.03
CA ASN A 56 -5.59 -20.25 4.34
C ASN A 56 -5.75 -19.26 5.50
N VAL A 57 -5.13 -18.08 5.40
CA VAL A 57 -5.26 -17.04 6.42
C VAL A 57 -6.68 -16.49 6.43
N PHE A 58 -7.29 -16.30 5.26
CA PHE A 58 -8.66 -15.81 5.16
C PHE A 58 -9.67 -16.77 5.82
N VAL A 59 -9.57 -18.07 5.55
CA VAL A 59 -10.42 -19.11 6.15
C VAL A 59 -10.23 -19.17 7.66
N LEU A 60 -8.99 -19.14 8.15
CA LEU A 60 -8.67 -19.07 9.58
C LEU A 60 -9.39 -17.87 10.23
N ILE A 61 -9.27 -16.70 9.64
CA ILE A 61 -9.85 -15.46 10.16
C ILE A 61 -11.39 -15.48 10.13
N ARG A 62 -11.99 -15.92 9.02
CA ARG A 62 -13.44 -15.94 8.85
C ARG A 62 -14.11 -16.99 9.74
N ASP A 63 -13.64 -18.23 9.66
CA ASP A 63 -14.37 -19.37 10.23
C ASP A 63 -14.01 -19.58 11.69
N ILE A 64 -12.72 -19.48 12.05
CA ILE A 64 -12.29 -19.74 13.42
C ILE A 64 -12.39 -18.46 14.25
N VAL A 65 -11.73 -17.38 13.82
CA VAL A 65 -11.65 -16.17 14.65
C VAL A 65 -12.98 -15.41 14.68
N ALA A 66 -13.50 -15.01 13.52
CA ALA A 66 -14.70 -14.18 13.47
C ALA A 66 -15.94 -14.97 13.92
N LYS A 67 -16.17 -16.15 13.33
CA LYS A 67 -17.39 -16.93 13.56
C LYS A 67 -17.39 -17.71 14.88
N ASP A 68 -16.34 -18.47 15.18
CA ASP A 68 -16.34 -19.34 16.38
C ASP A 68 -15.91 -18.61 17.66
N VAL A 69 -15.10 -17.54 17.57
CA VAL A 69 -14.63 -16.79 18.76
C VAL A 69 -15.37 -15.47 18.93
N CYS A 70 -15.36 -14.59 17.93
CA CYS A 70 -15.84 -13.22 18.11
C CYS A 70 -17.36 -13.08 18.15
N ILE A 71 -18.13 -13.87 17.39
CA ILE A 71 -19.60 -13.83 17.44
C ILE A 71 -20.13 -14.22 18.84
N PRO A 72 -19.69 -15.32 19.49
CA PRO A 72 -20.11 -15.61 20.86
C PRO A 72 -19.74 -14.52 21.87
N ILE A 73 -18.55 -13.91 21.74
CA ILE A 73 -18.15 -12.78 22.59
C ILE A 73 -19.09 -11.59 22.36
N ALA A 74 -19.40 -11.26 21.10
CA ALA A 74 -20.34 -10.21 20.75
C ALA A 74 -21.73 -10.47 21.35
N ALA A 75 -22.22 -11.72 21.38
CA ALA A 75 -23.48 -12.07 22.02
C ALA A 75 -23.48 -11.78 23.54
N ALA A 76 -22.34 -11.97 24.22
CA ALA A 76 -22.19 -11.58 25.62
C ALA A 76 -22.27 -10.06 25.80
N PHE A 77 -21.64 -9.28 24.91
CA PHE A 77 -21.77 -7.81 24.90
C PHE A 77 -23.21 -7.35 24.64
N ILE A 78 -23.91 -7.95 23.66
CA ILE A 78 -25.32 -7.67 23.38
C ILE A 78 -26.16 -7.90 24.66
N THR A 79 -25.93 -9.01 25.35
CA THR A 79 -26.66 -9.36 26.58
C THR A 79 -26.41 -8.34 27.68
N PHE A 80 -25.15 -7.97 27.90
CA PHE A 80 -24.79 -6.95 28.90
C PHE A 80 -25.43 -5.60 28.60
N ILE A 81 -25.31 -5.13 27.35
CA ILE A 81 -25.86 -3.85 26.91
C ILE A 81 -27.40 -3.87 26.96
N PHE A 82 -28.03 -4.99 26.65
CA PHE A 82 -29.47 -5.17 26.78
C PHE A 82 -29.92 -5.04 28.23
N CYS A 83 -29.25 -5.73 29.18
CA CYS A 83 -29.55 -5.58 30.60
C CYS A 83 -29.40 -4.13 31.08
N TYR A 84 -28.34 -3.45 30.62
CA TYR A 84 -28.13 -2.04 30.93
C TYR A 84 -29.26 -1.15 30.41
N GLU A 85 -29.67 -1.30 29.15
CA GLU A 85 -30.76 -0.52 28.54
C GLU A 85 -32.09 -0.75 29.28
N ILE A 86 -32.39 -1.99 29.70
CA ILE A 86 -33.61 -2.29 30.47
C ILE A 86 -33.57 -1.60 31.85
N ILE A 87 -32.43 -1.60 32.53
CA ILE A 87 -32.27 -0.90 33.82
C ILE A 87 -32.48 0.61 33.63
N GLN A 88 -31.89 1.20 32.61
CA GLN A 88 -32.06 2.63 32.29
C GLN A 88 -33.53 2.97 32.02
N LEU A 89 -34.23 2.15 31.22
CA LEU A 89 -35.67 2.32 30.97
C LEU A 89 -36.52 2.24 32.26
N LEU A 90 -36.09 1.48 33.27
CA LEU A 90 -36.76 1.41 34.58
C LEU A 90 -36.42 2.62 35.47
N GLN A 91 -35.23 3.21 35.34
CA GLN A 91 -34.75 4.32 36.18
C GLN A 91 -35.20 5.70 35.68
N ASP A 92 -35.20 5.93 34.36
CA ASP A 92 -35.61 7.21 33.76
C ASP A 92 -37.10 7.52 34.01
N GLU A 93 -37.92 6.49 34.27
CA GLU A 93 -39.31 6.67 34.69
C GLU A 93 -39.47 6.84 36.21
N ASN A 94 -39.07 8.01 36.73
CA ASN A 94 -39.54 8.52 38.04
C ASN A 94 -41.05 8.90 38.04
N ARG A 95 -41.81 8.39 37.05
CA ARG A 95 -43.27 8.39 36.91
C ARG A 95 -43.66 7.08 36.24
N MET A 96 -43.68 5.97 37.01
CA MET A 96 -44.09 4.61 36.61
C MET A 96 -45.54 4.52 36.07
N ARG A 97 -45.84 5.24 34.99
CA ARG A 97 -47.17 5.28 34.37
C ARG A 97 -47.11 5.10 32.86
N ASN A 98 -45.94 5.21 32.23
CA ASN A 98 -45.85 5.26 30.77
C ASN A 98 -44.73 4.40 30.15
N ILE A 99 -44.27 3.33 30.83
CA ILE A 99 -43.65 2.19 30.14
C ILE A 99 -44.70 1.63 29.18
N THR A 100 -44.75 2.22 28.00
CA THR A 100 -45.65 1.82 26.95
C THR A 100 -45.11 0.48 26.50
N LYS A 101 -45.95 -0.56 26.47
CA LYS A 101 -45.58 -1.89 25.96
C LYS A 101 -44.83 -1.82 24.63
N GLN A 102 -45.15 -0.79 23.83
CA GLN A 102 -44.45 -0.39 22.62
C GLN A 102 -42.95 -0.11 22.80
N THR A 103 -42.53 0.63 23.82
CA THR A 103 -41.10 0.97 24.05
C THR A 103 -40.30 -0.29 24.37
N LEU A 104 -40.80 -1.16 25.25
CA LEU A 104 -40.16 -2.44 25.58
C LEU A 104 -40.05 -3.34 24.33
N PHE A 105 -41.13 -3.45 23.56
CA PHE A 105 -41.15 -4.23 22.32
C PHE A 105 -40.15 -3.70 21.28
N VAL A 106 -40.09 -2.37 21.08
CA VAL A 106 -39.12 -1.73 20.18
C VAL A 106 -37.69 -2.00 20.64
N THR A 107 -37.40 -1.95 21.94
CA THR A 107 -36.07 -2.26 22.47
C THR A 107 -35.69 -3.70 22.17
N ILE A 108 -36.56 -4.68 22.43
CA ILE A 108 -36.29 -6.10 22.12
C ILE A 108 -36.00 -6.27 20.62
N MET A 109 -36.84 -5.69 19.75
CA MET A 109 -36.64 -5.75 18.29
C MET A 109 -35.29 -5.17 17.85
N LYS A 110 -34.87 -4.04 18.43
CA LYS A 110 -33.58 -3.43 18.12
C LYS A 110 -32.40 -4.35 18.45
N PHE A 111 -32.43 -5.01 19.60
CA PHE A 111 -31.37 -5.95 19.99
C PHE A 111 -31.39 -7.23 19.15
N SER A 112 -32.57 -7.68 18.68
CA SER A 112 -32.65 -8.76 17.69
C SER A 112 -31.98 -8.37 16.36
N VAL A 113 -32.23 -7.16 15.87
CA VAL A 113 -31.56 -6.63 14.66
C VAL A 113 -30.05 -6.53 14.88
N CYS A 114 -29.61 -6.05 16.04
CA CYS A 114 -28.19 -6.00 16.41
C CYS A 114 -27.53 -7.40 16.35
N GLY A 115 -28.22 -8.43 16.83
CA GLY A 115 -27.75 -9.82 16.74
C GLY A 115 -27.52 -10.27 15.30
N VAL A 116 -28.42 -9.94 14.38
CA VAL A 116 -28.27 -10.24 12.95
C VAL A 116 -27.09 -9.48 12.35
N ILE A 117 -26.93 -8.20 12.66
CA ILE A 117 -25.79 -7.38 12.20
C ILE A 117 -24.47 -7.97 12.70
N CYS A 118 -24.41 -8.41 13.96
CA CYS A 118 -23.21 -9.05 14.52
C CYS A 118 -22.88 -10.36 13.82
N ALA A 119 -23.89 -11.21 13.57
CA ALA A 119 -23.72 -12.45 12.83
C ALA A 119 -23.24 -12.24 11.38
N LYS A 120 -23.53 -11.07 10.80
CA LYS A 120 -23.14 -10.66 9.44
C LYS A 120 -22.05 -9.59 9.40
N SER A 121 -21.41 -9.32 10.53
CA SER A 121 -20.41 -8.25 10.67
C SER A 121 -19.20 -8.45 9.76
N PHE A 122 -18.70 -9.69 9.65
CA PHE A 122 -17.59 -10.02 8.77
C PHE A 122 -17.96 -9.75 7.29
N ASP A 123 -19.13 -10.22 6.86
CA ASP A 123 -19.65 -9.99 5.51
C ASP A 123 -19.79 -8.48 5.19
N ILE A 124 -20.25 -7.68 6.16
CA ILE A 124 -20.35 -6.21 6.03
C ILE A 124 -18.96 -5.59 5.82
N VAL A 125 -17.96 -6.01 6.61
CA VAL A 125 -16.60 -5.50 6.51
C VAL A 125 -15.94 -5.93 5.19
N MET A 126 -16.21 -7.12 4.68
CA MET A 126 -15.80 -7.51 3.32
C MET A 126 -16.44 -6.60 2.26
N GLY A 127 -17.68 -6.18 2.46
CA GLY A 127 -18.31 -5.16 1.62
C GLY A 127 -17.57 -3.82 1.62
N PHE A 128 -17.02 -3.38 2.76
CA PHE A 128 -16.16 -2.18 2.80
C PHE A 128 -14.88 -2.37 2.00
N TYR A 129 -14.25 -3.55 2.12
CA TYR A 129 -13.08 -3.91 1.33
C TYR A 129 -13.37 -3.80 -0.17
N GLU A 130 -14.47 -4.39 -0.63
CA GLU A 130 -14.87 -4.35 -2.05
C GLU A 130 -15.06 -2.92 -2.58
N ILE A 131 -15.58 -2.01 -1.76
CA ILE A 131 -15.69 -0.59 -2.13
C ILE A 131 -14.30 0.02 -2.32
N GLY A 132 -13.38 -0.27 -1.40
CA GLY A 132 -11.97 0.13 -1.50
C GLY A 132 -11.30 -0.42 -2.75
N THR A 133 -11.40 -1.72 -2.99
CA THR A 133 -10.82 -2.39 -4.17
C THR A 133 -11.41 -1.87 -5.47
N LYS A 134 -12.71 -1.58 -5.54
CA LYS A 134 -13.30 -0.92 -6.71
C LYS A 134 -12.66 0.44 -6.98
N ALA A 135 -12.37 1.23 -5.95
CA ALA A 135 -11.66 2.50 -6.11
C ALA A 135 -10.21 2.28 -6.60
N VAL A 136 -9.52 1.26 -6.08
CA VAL A 136 -8.18 0.85 -6.55
C VAL A 136 -8.22 0.47 -8.03
N THR A 137 -9.18 -0.36 -8.45
CA THR A 137 -9.32 -0.79 -9.85
C THR A 137 -9.57 0.39 -10.78
N ILE A 138 -10.52 1.28 -10.43
CA ILE A 138 -10.80 2.48 -11.22
C ILE A 138 -9.56 3.37 -11.38
N LEU A 139 -8.78 3.54 -10.30
CA LEU A 139 -7.53 4.29 -10.35
C LEU A 139 -6.50 3.60 -11.24
N GLY A 140 -6.27 2.31 -11.01
CA GLY A 140 -5.24 1.54 -11.70
C GLY A 140 -5.54 1.26 -13.17
N ASP A 141 -6.79 1.41 -13.61
CA ASP A 141 -7.14 1.32 -15.05
C ASP A 141 -6.94 2.67 -15.76
N ARG A 142 -6.83 3.77 -14.99
CA ARG A 142 -6.58 5.13 -15.51
C ARG A 142 -5.13 5.56 -15.39
N THR A 143 -4.35 4.88 -14.55
CA THR A 143 -2.94 5.20 -14.34
C THR A 143 -2.05 4.13 -14.99
N ASN A 144 -1.32 4.53 -16.02
CA ASN A 144 -0.20 3.75 -16.53
C ASN A 144 0.95 3.95 -15.53
N GLY A 145 1.06 3.09 -14.52
CA GLY A 145 2.12 3.16 -13.50
C GLY A 145 3.51 2.74 -13.99
N GLU A 146 3.70 2.61 -15.30
CA GLU A 146 4.97 2.19 -15.87
C GLU A 146 5.94 3.36 -15.95
N LEU A 147 7.16 3.14 -15.45
CA LEU A 147 8.30 4.00 -15.71
C LEU A 147 8.64 3.91 -17.18
N ASN A 148 8.53 5.02 -17.91
CA ASN A 148 8.89 5.05 -19.31
C ASN A 148 10.42 4.99 -19.46
N LYS A 149 10.92 3.80 -19.83
CA LYS A 149 12.33 3.54 -20.08
C LYS A 149 12.88 4.36 -21.26
N GLU A 150 12.03 4.79 -22.20
CA GLU A 150 12.45 5.52 -23.39
C GLU A 150 12.91 6.96 -23.09
N LEU A 151 12.55 7.54 -21.95
CA LEU A 151 12.95 8.92 -21.58
C LEU A 151 14.35 9.01 -20.95
N LEU A 152 14.91 7.87 -20.51
CA LEU A 152 16.21 7.78 -19.86
C LEU A 152 16.97 6.60 -20.45
N THR A 153 17.63 6.82 -21.59
CA THR A 153 18.58 5.83 -22.11
C THR A 153 19.98 6.12 -21.60
N PHE A 154 20.73 5.09 -21.22
CA PHE A 154 22.11 5.26 -20.77
C PHE A 154 22.97 5.89 -21.89
N ASP A 155 22.65 5.56 -23.14
CA ASP A 155 23.33 6.07 -24.34
C ASP A 155 23.19 7.59 -24.51
N GLU A 156 22.07 8.18 -24.08
CA GLU A 156 21.87 9.64 -24.08
C GLU A 156 22.58 10.34 -22.92
N ILE A 157 22.79 9.63 -21.81
CA ILE A 157 23.47 10.17 -20.63
C ILE A 157 25.00 10.09 -20.80
N LEU A 158 25.48 9.01 -21.43
CA LEU A 158 26.89 8.84 -21.75
C LEU A 158 27.01 8.17 -23.13
N PRO A 159 27.68 8.81 -24.12
CA PRO A 159 27.72 8.29 -25.48
C PRO A 159 28.47 6.95 -25.54
N PRO A 160 28.05 6.00 -26.38
CA PRO A 160 28.68 4.67 -26.47
C PRO A 160 30.12 4.72 -27.01
N THR A 161 30.46 5.75 -27.78
CA THR A 161 31.77 5.95 -28.39
C THR A 161 32.20 7.41 -28.27
N ILE A 162 33.50 7.63 -28.07
CA ILE A 162 34.10 8.97 -27.99
C ILE A 162 35.16 9.08 -29.08
N GLU A 163 35.23 10.22 -29.78
CA GLU A 163 36.18 10.42 -30.89
C GLU A 163 37.65 10.33 -30.45
N GLU A 164 37.97 10.82 -29.25
CA GLU A 164 39.31 10.72 -28.66
C GLU A 164 39.21 10.32 -27.18
N TYR A 165 39.67 9.12 -26.84
CA TYR A 165 39.63 8.62 -25.48
C TYR A 165 40.76 9.24 -24.66
N GLN A 166 40.39 9.77 -23.50
CA GLN A 166 41.34 10.20 -22.47
C GLN A 166 41.17 9.31 -21.24
N LEU A 167 42.22 9.15 -20.44
CA LEU A 167 42.17 8.39 -19.19
C LEU A 167 41.00 8.82 -18.28
N VAL A 168 40.67 10.12 -18.27
CA VAL A 168 39.53 10.67 -17.51
C VAL A 168 38.21 9.97 -17.88
N HIS A 169 37.95 9.73 -19.16
CA HIS A 169 36.71 9.08 -19.62
C HIS A 169 36.61 7.62 -19.17
N VAL A 170 37.75 6.90 -19.13
CA VAL A 170 37.81 5.51 -18.63
C VAL A 170 37.58 5.48 -17.12
N PHE A 171 38.15 6.41 -16.35
CA PHE A 171 37.89 6.50 -14.92
C PHE A 171 36.46 6.92 -14.60
N GLN A 172 35.88 7.82 -15.39
CA GLN A 172 34.49 8.25 -15.22
C GLN A 172 33.52 7.09 -15.39
N ILE A 173 33.63 6.30 -16.47
CA ILE A 173 32.69 5.20 -16.72
C ILE A 173 32.81 4.06 -15.70
N ILE A 174 34.01 3.83 -15.15
CA ILE A 174 34.21 2.91 -14.02
C ILE A 174 33.55 3.45 -12.74
N GLY A 175 33.62 4.77 -12.51
CA GLY A 175 32.91 5.43 -11.42
C GLY A 175 31.39 5.30 -11.56
N ASP A 176 30.86 5.54 -12.75
CA ASP A 176 29.43 5.41 -13.06
C ASP A 176 28.94 3.96 -12.90
N LEU A 177 29.76 2.97 -13.29
CA LEU A 177 29.49 1.56 -13.03
C LEU A 177 29.29 1.28 -11.54
N LEU A 178 30.19 1.78 -10.69
CA LEU A 178 30.09 1.62 -9.23
C LEU A 178 28.80 2.25 -8.70
N LEU A 179 28.46 3.46 -9.17
CA LEU A 179 27.23 4.14 -8.78
C LEU A 179 25.97 3.36 -9.19
N ILE A 180 25.93 2.78 -10.39
CA ILE A 180 24.81 1.94 -10.85
C ILE A 180 24.67 0.71 -9.94
N VAL A 181 25.77 0.04 -9.61
CA VAL A 181 25.75 -1.13 -8.71
C VAL A 181 25.19 -0.75 -7.33
N CYS A 182 25.62 0.39 -6.77
CA CYS A 182 25.05 0.91 -5.52
C CYS A 182 23.55 1.22 -5.66
N ALA A 183 23.13 1.82 -6.77
CA ALA A 183 21.73 2.14 -7.02
C ALA A 183 20.85 0.89 -7.13
N ILE A 184 21.35 -0.20 -7.73
CA ILE A 184 20.64 -1.48 -7.79
C ILE A 184 20.38 -2.01 -6.39
N ILE A 185 21.39 -1.97 -5.50
CA ILE A 185 21.22 -2.42 -4.11
C ILE A 185 20.12 -1.61 -3.42
N ILE A 186 20.13 -0.28 -3.58
CA ILE A 186 19.11 0.60 -3.01
C ILE A 186 17.74 0.23 -3.56
N VAL A 187 17.59 0.09 -4.88
CA VAL A 187 16.33 -0.27 -5.54
C VAL A 187 15.78 -1.62 -5.05
N VAL A 188 16.65 -2.62 -4.84
CA VAL A 188 16.25 -3.91 -4.28
C VAL A 188 15.73 -3.77 -2.85
N VAL A 189 16.37 -2.94 -2.02
CA VAL A 189 15.89 -2.63 -0.67
C VAL A 189 14.55 -1.89 -0.70
N LEU A 190 14.41 -0.86 -1.55
CA LEU A 190 13.17 -0.10 -1.70
C LEU A 190 11.99 -1.02 -2.09
N SER A 191 12.26 -1.90 -3.05
CA SER A 191 11.34 -2.93 -3.54
C SER A 191 10.88 -3.89 -2.44
N ALA A 192 11.81 -4.40 -1.63
CA ALA A 192 11.48 -5.26 -0.50
C ALA A 192 10.59 -4.55 0.53
N ILE A 193 10.81 -3.26 0.77
CA ILE A 193 9.99 -2.47 1.69
C ILE A 193 8.56 -2.28 1.15
N ILE A 194 8.40 -2.01 -0.16
CA ILE A 194 7.08 -1.92 -0.80
C ILE A 194 6.32 -3.24 -0.61
N TYR A 195 6.97 -4.37 -0.87
CA TYR A 195 6.41 -5.71 -0.66
C TYR A 195 5.92 -5.91 0.77
N VAL A 196 6.79 -5.62 1.75
CA VAL A 196 6.45 -5.76 3.18
C VAL A 196 5.30 -4.83 3.55
N ARG A 197 5.27 -3.58 3.07
CA ARG A 197 4.21 -2.63 3.43
C ARG A 197 2.84 -3.08 2.92
N VAL A 198 2.75 -3.53 1.67
CA VAL A 198 1.49 -4.07 1.09
C VAL A 198 1.03 -5.30 1.87
N THR A 199 1.95 -6.21 2.21
CA THR A 199 1.66 -7.41 3.03
C THR A 199 1.13 -7.06 4.42
N ILE A 200 1.74 -6.06 5.09
CA ILE A 200 1.29 -5.60 6.42
C ILE A 200 -0.14 -5.07 6.35
N TRP A 201 -0.49 -4.31 5.31
CA TRP A 201 -1.85 -3.79 5.14
C TRP A 201 -2.89 -4.91 5.05
N PHE A 202 -2.63 -5.97 4.26
CA PHE A 202 -3.52 -7.13 4.19
C PHE A 202 -3.74 -7.80 5.55
N LEU A 203 -2.65 -8.01 6.29
CA LEU A 203 -2.71 -8.58 7.64
C LEU A 203 -3.47 -7.68 8.62
N GLU A 204 -3.19 -6.37 8.61
CA GLU A 204 -3.87 -5.38 9.44
C GLU A 204 -5.38 -5.39 9.17
N PHE A 205 -5.78 -5.36 7.89
CA PHE A 205 -7.18 -5.42 7.49
C PHE A 205 -7.88 -6.67 8.03
N LEU A 206 -7.27 -7.85 7.88
CA LEU A 206 -7.84 -9.12 8.34
C LEU A 206 -7.97 -9.20 9.85
N ILE A 207 -6.97 -8.71 10.60
CA ILE A 207 -7.02 -8.64 12.06
C ILE A 207 -8.20 -7.78 12.51
N TYR A 208 -8.34 -6.58 11.95
CA TYR A 208 -9.47 -5.71 12.31
C TYR A 208 -10.82 -6.29 11.85
N ALA A 209 -10.89 -6.92 10.67
CA ALA A 209 -12.10 -7.56 10.17
C ALA A 209 -12.56 -8.73 11.06
N SER A 210 -11.60 -9.50 11.60
CA SER A 210 -11.91 -10.61 12.52
C SER A 210 -12.65 -10.15 13.77
N MET A 211 -12.36 -8.93 14.24
CA MET A 211 -12.93 -8.35 15.46
C MET A 211 -14.28 -7.65 15.23
N ALA A 212 -14.78 -7.57 13.99
CA ALA A 212 -16.00 -6.84 13.61
C ALA A 212 -17.24 -7.14 14.47
N PRO A 213 -17.52 -8.39 14.90
CA PRO A 213 -18.71 -8.68 15.70
C PRO A 213 -18.77 -7.87 17.00
N ILE A 214 -17.62 -7.62 17.66
CA ILE A 214 -17.58 -6.99 18.99
C ILE A 214 -17.99 -5.51 18.91
N PRO A 215 -17.37 -4.64 18.09
CA PRO A 215 -17.81 -3.26 17.97
C PRO A 215 -19.25 -3.15 17.44
N PHE A 216 -19.67 -4.02 16.52
CA PHE A 216 -21.02 -3.97 15.98
C PHE A 216 -22.10 -4.30 17.01
N SER A 217 -21.77 -5.08 18.06
CA SER A 217 -22.68 -5.33 19.18
C SER A 217 -23.06 -4.07 19.96
N THR A 218 -22.24 -3.02 19.86
CA THR A 218 -22.39 -1.78 20.63
C THR A 218 -23.26 -0.72 19.95
N PHE A 219 -23.60 -0.88 18.67
CA PHE A 219 -24.33 0.13 17.88
C PHE A 219 -25.68 0.54 18.47
N ASN A 220 -26.32 -0.35 19.21
CA ASN A 220 -27.71 -0.17 19.60
C ASN A 220 -27.90 0.69 20.87
N ASN A 221 -26.83 0.95 21.64
CA ASN A 221 -26.90 1.75 22.86
C ASN A 221 -26.32 3.15 22.60
N LYS A 222 -27.03 4.20 23.02
CA LYS A 222 -26.59 5.60 22.86
C LYS A 222 -25.22 5.88 23.46
N GLU A 223 -24.88 5.27 24.60
CA GLU A 223 -23.61 5.50 25.28
C GLU A 223 -22.44 4.76 24.62
N TRP A 224 -22.70 3.58 24.04
CA TRP A 224 -21.66 2.71 23.50
C TRP A 224 -21.60 2.73 21.97
N ALA A 225 -22.59 3.32 21.29
CA ALA A 225 -22.66 3.39 19.83
C ALA A 225 -21.43 4.06 19.21
N GLN A 226 -20.77 4.96 19.94
CA GLN A 226 -19.53 5.58 19.49
C GLN A 226 -18.42 4.55 19.21
N VAL A 227 -18.38 3.44 19.95
CA VAL A 227 -17.40 2.36 19.74
C VAL A 227 -17.60 1.72 18.35
N GLY A 228 -18.81 1.28 18.03
CA GLY A 228 -19.15 0.74 16.73
C GLY A 228 -18.96 1.75 15.58
N MET A 229 -19.33 3.02 15.80
CA MET A 229 -19.17 4.08 14.80
C MET A 229 -17.71 4.38 14.49
N ASN A 230 -16.85 4.50 15.51
CA ASN A 230 -15.42 4.73 15.32
C ASN A 230 -14.75 3.54 14.63
N TYR A 231 -15.10 2.31 15.02
CA TYR A 231 -14.62 1.11 14.35
C TYR A 231 -15.02 1.09 12.86
N THR A 232 -16.26 1.45 12.54
CA THR A 232 -16.74 1.50 11.15
C THR A 232 -15.96 2.50 10.31
N ARG A 233 -15.70 3.69 10.85
CA ARG A 233 -14.84 4.69 10.18
C ARG A 233 -13.42 4.15 9.99
N LYS A 234 -12.86 3.46 10.97
CA LYS A 234 -11.54 2.83 10.88
C LYS A 234 -11.51 1.72 9.83
N MET A 235 -12.54 0.88 9.73
CA MET A 235 -12.63 -0.15 8.68
C MET A 235 -12.75 0.45 7.28
N LEU A 236 -13.54 1.51 7.13
CA LEU A 236 -13.59 2.26 5.86
C LEU A 236 -12.22 2.85 5.50
N ALA A 237 -11.53 3.43 6.48
CA ALA A 237 -10.17 3.93 6.27
C ALA A 237 -9.19 2.83 5.83
N LEU A 238 -9.17 1.67 6.51
CA LEU A 238 -8.32 0.55 6.13
C LEU A 238 -8.66 0.01 4.74
N SER A 239 -9.94 0.01 4.36
CA SER A 239 -10.38 -0.41 3.03
C SER A 239 -9.84 0.51 1.92
N PHE A 240 -9.78 1.82 2.19
CA PHE A 240 -9.24 2.82 1.25
C PHE A 240 -7.72 2.99 1.32
N GLU A 241 -7.04 2.40 2.29
CA GLU A 241 -5.58 2.51 2.39
C GLU A 241 -4.87 1.92 1.15
N GLY A 242 -5.38 0.81 0.60
CA GLY A 242 -4.93 0.25 -0.69
C GLY A 242 -4.99 1.26 -1.83
N PHE A 243 -6.07 2.06 -1.89
CA PHE A 243 -6.23 3.12 -2.90
C PHE A 243 -5.16 4.20 -2.75
N PHE A 244 -4.86 4.65 -1.51
CA PHE A 244 -3.83 5.66 -1.29
C PHE A 244 -2.43 5.13 -1.61
N MET A 245 -2.13 3.87 -1.29
CA MET A 245 -0.86 3.24 -1.69
C MET A 245 -0.71 3.21 -3.21
N LEU A 246 -1.75 2.83 -3.95
CA LEU A 246 -1.74 2.86 -5.41
C LEU A 246 -1.56 4.28 -5.97
N LEU A 247 -2.23 5.27 -5.37
CA LEU A 247 -2.09 6.67 -5.76
C LEU A 247 -0.65 7.15 -5.61
N MET A 248 0.02 6.80 -4.50
CA MET A 248 1.42 7.15 -4.27
C MET A 248 2.35 6.48 -5.30
N LEU A 249 2.12 5.20 -5.63
CA LEU A 249 2.85 4.49 -6.69
C LEU A 249 2.66 5.15 -8.06
N ALA A 250 1.43 5.55 -8.39
CA ALA A 250 1.16 6.26 -9.63
C ALA A 250 1.87 7.63 -9.67
N MET A 251 1.82 8.40 -8.58
CA MET A 251 2.54 9.67 -8.47
C MET A 251 4.05 9.50 -8.65
N TYR A 252 4.63 8.45 -8.05
CA TYR A 252 6.03 8.10 -8.25
C TYR A 252 6.33 7.89 -9.74
N GLY A 253 5.55 7.03 -10.42
CA GLY A 253 5.69 6.78 -11.85
C GLY A 253 5.64 8.05 -12.71
N PHE A 254 4.71 8.97 -12.42
CA PHE A 254 4.62 10.26 -13.12
C PHE A 254 5.83 11.17 -12.87
N ILE A 255 6.34 11.25 -11.64
CA ILE A 255 7.52 12.08 -11.30
C ILE A 255 8.75 11.55 -12.04
N THR A 256 8.97 10.24 -12.00
CA THR A 256 10.10 9.60 -12.66
C THR A 256 9.99 9.60 -14.18
N GLY A 257 8.76 9.54 -14.73
CA GLY A 257 8.52 9.63 -16.18
C GLY A 257 8.76 11.03 -16.75
N GLY A 258 8.85 12.06 -15.90
CA GLY A 258 9.24 13.42 -16.29
C GLY A 258 10.74 13.70 -16.26
N LEU A 259 11.57 12.72 -15.86
CA LEU A 259 13.03 12.85 -15.88
C LEU A 259 13.51 12.72 -17.34
N THR A 260 14.35 13.64 -17.79
CA THR A 260 14.89 13.67 -19.16
C THR A 260 16.42 13.52 -19.13
N ALA A 261 16.98 12.88 -20.16
CA ALA A 261 18.41 12.54 -20.27
C ALA A 261 19.37 13.74 -20.41
N GLY A 262 18.87 14.99 -20.48
CA GLY A 262 19.70 16.20 -20.57
C GLY A 262 20.36 16.64 -19.26
N ARG A 263 20.33 15.81 -18.20
CA ARG A 263 20.91 16.09 -16.87
C ARG A 263 22.11 15.20 -16.60
N ASP A 264 23.00 15.66 -15.73
CA ASP A 264 24.14 14.85 -15.27
C ASP A 264 23.67 13.49 -14.72
N PHE A 265 24.42 12.43 -15.03
CA PHE A 265 24.08 11.04 -14.63
C PHE A 265 23.79 10.93 -13.13
N ILE A 266 24.65 11.53 -12.31
CA ILE A 266 24.54 11.54 -10.85
C ILE A 266 23.26 12.24 -10.40
N GLU A 267 22.89 13.35 -11.03
CA GLU A 267 21.67 14.09 -10.69
C GLU A 267 20.43 13.25 -11.00
N THR A 268 20.40 12.64 -12.19
CA THR A 268 19.31 11.75 -12.61
C THR A 268 19.14 10.58 -11.66
N LEU A 269 20.24 9.89 -11.32
CA LEU A 269 20.24 8.76 -10.40
C LEU A 269 19.79 9.18 -9.00
N THR A 270 20.27 10.33 -8.52
CA THR A 270 19.91 10.88 -7.21
C THR A 270 18.42 11.21 -7.14
N MET A 271 17.85 11.78 -8.19
CA MET A 271 16.41 12.07 -8.25
C MET A 271 15.57 10.80 -8.29
N LEU A 272 15.97 9.80 -9.09
CA LEU A 272 15.29 8.51 -9.18
C LEU A 272 15.24 7.80 -7.83
N LEU A 273 16.40 7.70 -7.16
CA LEU A 273 16.50 7.05 -5.86
C LEU A 273 15.84 7.88 -4.75
N GLY A 274 16.02 9.19 -4.75
CA GLY A 274 15.44 10.10 -3.77
C GLY A 274 13.92 10.11 -3.79
N THR A 275 13.32 10.08 -4.98
CA THR A 275 11.86 9.96 -5.14
C THR A 275 11.36 8.58 -4.71
N GLY A 276 12.13 7.51 -4.92
CA GLY A 276 11.80 6.17 -4.40
C GLY A 276 11.83 6.09 -2.88
N VAL A 277 12.81 6.73 -2.23
CA VAL A 277 12.87 6.86 -0.77
C VAL A 277 11.67 7.67 -0.24
N ALA A 278 11.34 8.79 -0.89
CA ALA A 278 10.18 9.60 -0.52
C ALA A 278 8.86 8.82 -0.65
N LEU A 279 8.70 8.02 -1.70
CA LEU A 279 7.55 7.13 -1.90
C LEU A 279 7.36 6.21 -0.69
N ILE A 280 8.42 5.55 -0.22
CA ILE A 280 8.32 4.61 0.92
C ILE A 280 7.92 5.32 2.20
N MET A 281 8.52 6.48 2.49
CA MET A 281 8.14 7.26 3.66
C MET A 281 6.66 7.68 3.61
N LEU A 282 6.16 8.00 2.41
CA LEU A 282 4.77 8.37 2.19
C LEU A 282 3.84 7.16 2.29
N MET A 283 4.23 5.99 1.76
CA MET A 283 3.47 4.73 1.90
C MET A 283 3.37 4.29 3.36
N GLY A 284 4.39 4.55 4.18
CA GLY A 284 4.32 4.36 5.63
C GLY A 284 3.26 5.22 6.31
N LYS A 285 2.81 6.31 5.67
CA LYS A 285 1.74 7.20 6.13
C LYS A 285 0.40 6.94 5.45
N ALA A 286 0.28 5.95 4.56
CA ALA A 286 -0.97 5.70 3.83
C ALA A 286 -2.16 5.46 4.77
N GLY A 287 -1.98 4.61 5.78
CA GLY A 287 -3.02 4.34 6.79
C GLY A 287 -3.41 5.57 7.61
N SER A 288 -2.48 6.45 7.98
CA SER A 288 -2.79 7.66 8.74
C SER A 288 -3.47 8.73 7.88
N ILE A 289 -3.09 8.86 6.61
CA ILE A 289 -3.77 9.71 5.63
C ILE A 289 -5.22 9.24 5.44
N SER A 290 -5.41 7.94 5.21
CA SER A 290 -6.75 7.36 5.06
C SER A 290 -7.60 7.58 6.32
N ALA A 291 -7.04 7.28 7.49
CA ALA A 291 -7.71 7.45 8.77
C ALA A 291 -8.16 8.91 9.00
N SER A 292 -7.30 9.89 8.68
CA SER A 292 -7.66 11.31 8.79
C SER A 292 -8.80 11.71 7.87
N ILE A 293 -8.88 11.16 6.65
CA ILE A 293 -9.93 11.49 5.67
C ILE A 293 -11.29 10.96 6.14
N PHE A 294 -11.32 9.75 6.70
CA PHE A 294 -12.55 9.13 7.20
C PHE A 294 -12.90 9.52 8.65
N ASN A 295 -12.13 10.42 9.28
CA ASN A 295 -12.27 10.79 10.69
C ASN A 295 -12.28 9.55 11.61
N ALA A 296 -11.34 8.64 11.32
CA ALA A 296 -11.02 7.48 12.13
C ALA A 296 -9.81 7.84 12.99
N HIS A 297 -10.05 8.03 14.29
CA HIS A 297 -9.02 8.26 15.30
C HIS A 297 -8.80 6.98 16.10
#